data_AF-A0A7S0C8Y4-F1
#
_entry.id   AF-A0A7S0C8Y4-F1
#
_cell.length_a   1.000
_cell.length_b   1.000
_cell.length_c   1.000
_cell.angle_alpha   90.00
_cell.angle_beta   90.00
_cell.angle_gamma   90.00
#
_symmetry.space_group_name_H-M   'P 1'
#
loop_
_entity.id
_entity.type
_entity.pdbx_description
1 polymer ?
#
loop_
_entity_poly.entity_id
_entity_poly.type
_entity_poly.pdbx_seq_one_letter_code
_entity_poly.pdbx_strand_id
1 'polypeptide(L)'
;EDIKNHERVCKLYTLGVPFHGWKTTNERVVYRDSLKNKRRRERSQSYLEDDDDDFDRIVETRSTDPHHHVAKVLQAKTIIDNEMGFVQPQNPNIQIPVVNNDG
;
A
#
# COMPACT_ATOMS: atom_id res chain seq x y z
N GLU A 1 -15.20 -3.85 24.17
CA GLU A 1 -14.79 -4.78 23.09
C GLU A 1 -14.30 -4.01 21.87
N ASP A 2 -14.97 -2.89 21.53
CA ASP A 2 -14.62 -2.02 20.40
C ASP A 2 -13.21 -1.42 20.42
N ILE A 3 -12.69 -1.00 21.58
CA ILE A 3 -11.35 -0.40 21.68
C ILE A 3 -10.25 -1.40 21.29
N LYS A 4 -10.34 -2.64 21.76
CA LYS A 4 -9.36 -3.69 21.42
C LYS A 4 -9.44 -4.08 19.94
N ASN A 5 -10.64 -4.09 19.38
CA ASN A 5 -10.83 -4.32 17.95
C ASN A 5 -10.26 -3.17 17.12
N HIS A 6 -10.53 -1.93 17.53
CA HIS A 6 -9.98 -0.71 16.91
C HIS A 6 -8.45 -0.73 16.90
N GLU A 7 -7.79 -1.02 18.04
CA GLU A 7 -6.33 -1.12 18.11
C GLU A 7 -5.76 -2.19 17.17
N ARG A 8 -6.42 -3.35 17.06
CA ARG A 8 -6.01 -4.43 16.17
C ARG A 8 -6.12 -4.01 14.70
N VAL A 9 -7.22 -3.38 14.33
CA VAL A 9 -7.46 -2.89 12.97
C VAL A 9 -6.46 -1.78 12.63
N CYS A 10 -6.27 -0.78 13.50
CA CYS A 10 -5.29 0.28 13.28
C CYS A 10 -3.89 -0.26 13.01
N LYS A 11 -3.43 -1.26 13.77
CA LYS A 11 -2.12 -1.90 13.53
C LYS A 11 -2.02 -2.52 12.14
N LEU A 12 -3.07 -3.18 11.65
CA LEU A 12 -3.09 -3.74 10.30
C LEU A 12 -2.99 -2.64 9.23
N TYR A 13 -3.75 -1.54 9.37
CA TYR A 13 -3.71 -0.43 8.42
C TYR A 13 -2.36 0.27 8.40
N THR A 14 -1.76 0.54 9.57
CA THR A 14 -0.45 1.21 9.66
C THR A 14 0.66 0.41 8.98
N LEU A 15 0.55 -0.92 8.91
CA LEU A 15 1.54 -1.77 8.25
C LEU A 15 1.23 -2.01 6.76
N GLY A 16 -0.05 -2.28 6.44
CA GLY A 16 -0.45 -2.69 5.10
C GLY A 16 -0.66 -1.53 4.12
N VAL A 17 -1.06 -0.34 4.57
CA VAL A 17 -1.43 0.77 3.69
C VAL A 17 -0.24 1.63 3.24
N PRO A 18 0.69 2.06 4.12
CA PRO A 18 1.76 2.96 3.70
C PRO A 18 2.63 2.37 2.60
N PHE A 19 2.81 3.12 1.51
CA PHE A 19 3.59 2.72 0.35
C PHE A 19 4.49 3.88 -0.09
N HIS A 20 5.81 3.72 0.07
CA HIS A 20 6.82 4.73 -0.22
C HIS A 20 7.55 4.47 -1.55
N GLY A 21 6.98 3.61 -2.39
CA GLY A 21 7.60 3.12 -3.61
C GLY A 21 8.61 1.98 -3.43
N TRP A 22 8.93 1.32 -4.54
CA TRP A 22 9.95 0.27 -4.64
C TRP A 22 11.27 0.89 -5.14
N LYS A 23 12.32 0.86 -4.30
CA LYS A 23 13.58 1.57 -4.54
C LYS A 23 14.42 1.04 -5.70
N THR A 24 14.24 -0.22 -6.10
CA THR A 24 15.22 -0.95 -6.95
C THR A 24 14.63 -1.52 -8.24
N THR A 25 13.31 -1.50 -8.39
CA THR A 25 12.59 -2.13 -9.48
C THR A 25 11.68 -1.11 -10.14
N ASN A 26 11.71 -1.05 -11.48
CA ASN A 26 10.82 -0.20 -12.24
C ASN A 26 9.37 -0.55 -11.87
N GLU A 27 8.73 0.32 -11.10
CA GLU A 27 7.32 0.19 -10.78
C GLU A 27 6.51 0.28 -12.08
N ARG A 28 5.56 -0.63 -12.26
CA ARG A 28 4.66 -0.59 -13.41
C ARG A 28 3.55 0.43 -13.14
N VAL A 29 3.84 1.70 -13.36
CA VAL A 29 2.86 2.77 -13.24
C VAL A 29 1.95 2.78 -14.46
N VAL A 30 0.68 2.43 -14.27
CA VAL A 30 -0.34 2.39 -15.35
C VAL A 30 -1.12 3.69 -15.47
N TYR A 31 -1.09 4.51 -14.42
CA TYR A 31 -1.70 5.83 -14.43
C TYR A 31 -0.93 6.78 -13.52
N ARG A 32 -0.72 8.01 -13.97
CA ARG A 32 -0.28 9.13 -13.14
C ARG A 32 -1.33 10.22 -13.27
N ASP A 33 -1.80 10.76 -12.15
CA ASP A 33 -2.66 11.92 -12.23
C ASP A 33 -1.83 13.16 -12.60
N SER A 34 -2.02 13.63 -13.83
CA SER A 34 -1.39 14.82 -14.39
C SER A 34 -2.14 16.12 -14.00
N LEU A 35 -3.30 16.03 -13.34
CA LEU A 35 -4.15 17.20 -13.06
C LEU A 35 -3.48 18.24 -12.15
N LYS A 36 -2.49 17.85 -11.34
CA LYS A 36 -1.68 18.81 -10.54
C LYS A 36 -0.69 19.62 -11.41
N ASN A 37 -0.29 19.13 -12.59
CA ASN A 37 0.63 19.84 -13.49
C ASN A 37 0.01 21.05 -14.19
N LYS A 38 -1.32 21.11 -14.34
CA LYS A 38 -1.98 22.23 -15.03
C LYS A 38 -2.18 23.44 -14.11
N ARG A 39 -2.49 23.23 -12.83
CA ARG A 39 -2.77 24.32 -11.87
C ARG A 39 -1.50 24.99 -11.32
N ARG A 40 -0.38 24.25 -11.19
CA ARG A 40 0.92 24.81 -10.76
C ARG A 40 1.58 25.70 -11.83
N ARG A 41 1.36 25.40 -13.11
CA ARG A 41 1.96 26.18 -14.21
C ARG A 41 1.39 27.61 -14.35
N GLU A 42 0.21 27.86 -13.79
CA GLU A 42 -0.45 29.18 -13.82
C GLU A 42 -0.25 29.98 -12.52
N ARG A 43 0.25 29.36 -11.44
CA ARG A 43 0.37 30.00 -10.12
C ARG A 43 1.77 29.77 -9.54
N SER A 44 2.68 30.66 -9.92
CA SER A 44 3.90 31.01 -9.20
C SER A 44 5.10 30.06 -9.29
N GLN A 45 6.08 30.47 -10.08
CA GLN A 45 7.49 30.48 -9.66
C GLN A 45 7.58 31.17 -8.28
N SER A 46 7.75 30.41 -7.20
CA SER A 46 8.53 30.82 -6.02
C SER A 46 8.46 29.79 -4.89
N TYR A 47 9.65 29.58 -4.29
CA TYR A 47 10.00 28.81 -3.09
C TYR A 47 10.23 27.29 -3.27
N LEU A 48 11.53 26.95 -3.45
CA LEU A 48 12.30 25.85 -2.85
C LEU A 48 11.52 24.55 -2.59
N GLU A 49 11.59 23.54 -3.45
CA GLU A 49 12.64 22.49 -3.50
C GLU A 49 12.76 21.70 -2.18
N ASP A 50 11.93 20.66 -2.07
CA ASP A 50 12.13 19.35 -1.42
C ASP A 50 10.78 18.72 -1.00
N ASP A 51 9.75 18.84 -1.85
CA ASP A 51 8.55 18.01 -1.72
C ASP A 51 8.72 16.89 -2.74
N ASP A 52 9.06 15.69 -2.26
CA ASP A 52 8.87 14.45 -3.01
C ASP A 52 7.48 14.53 -3.64
N ASP A 53 7.42 14.71 -4.97
CA ASP A 53 6.14 14.84 -5.65
C ASP A 53 5.37 13.51 -5.48
N ASP A 54 4.50 13.49 -4.46
CA ASP A 54 3.39 12.57 -4.28
C ASP A 54 2.39 12.80 -5.41
N PHE A 55 2.81 12.46 -6.62
CA PHE A 55 1.91 12.19 -7.72
C PHE A 55 1.15 10.93 -7.33
N ASP A 56 -0.14 11.12 -7.06
CA ASP A 56 -1.10 10.04 -6.98
C ASP A 56 -0.95 9.18 -8.26
N ARG A 57 -0.56 7.93 -8.07
CA ARG A 57 -0.26 7.00 -9.16
C ARG A 57 -0.90 5.66 -8.92
N ILE A 58 -1.35 5.02 -10.00
CA ILE A 58 -1.84 3.65 -9.96
C ILE A 58 -0.69 2.75 -10.44
N VAL A 59 -0.35 1.78 -9.60
CA VAL A 59 0.71 0.82 -9.85
C VAL A 59 0.08 -0.56 -10.03
N GLU A 60 0.38 -1.22 -11.15
CA GLU A 60 -0.04 -2.59 -11.42
C GLU A 60 1.01 -3.57 -10.90
N THR A 61 0.58 -4.62 -10.20
CA THR A 61 1.43 -5.74 -9.78
C THR A 61 0.92 -7.03 -10.40
N ARG A 62 1.82 -7.85 -10.95
CA ARG A 62 1.55 -9.16 -11.56
C ARG A 62 2.12 -10.28 -10.71
N SER A 63 1.63 -11.51 -10.93
CA SER A 63 2.12 -12.71 -10.24
C SER A 63 3.59 -13.04 -10.52
N THR A 64 4.15 -12.51 -11.62
CA THR A 64 5.55 -12.69 -12.03
C THR A 64 6.49 -11.65 -11.43
N ASP A 65 5.96 -10.64 -10.74
CA ASP A 65 6.75 -9.56 -10.16
C ASP A 65 7.52 -10.04 -8.91
N PRO A 66 8.52 -9.29 -8.44
CA PRO A 66 9.28 -9.65 -7.25
C PRO A 66 8.37 -9.96 -6.06
N HIS A 67 8.75 -10.97 -5.26
CA HIS A 67 7.95 -11.45 -4.14
C HIS A 67 7.52 -10.34 -3.16
N HIS A 68 8.39 -9.33 -2.95
CA HIS A 68 8.08 -8.21 -2.06
C HIS A 68 7.01 -7.25 -2.63
N HIS A 69 6.84 -7.14 -3.95
CA HIS A 69 5.72 -6.40 -4.54
C HIS A 69 4.41 -7.15 -4.28
N VAL A 70 4.39 -8.45 -4.61
CA VAL A 70 3.22 -9.31 -4.44
C VAL A 70 2.80 -9.38 -2.97
N ALA A 71 3.76 -9.55 -2.06
CA ALA A 71 3.49 -9.57 -0.62
C ALA A 71 2.81 -8.28 -0.13
N LYS A 72 3.23 -7.11 -0.61
CA LYS A 72 2.60 -5.83 -0.24
C LYS A 72 1.13 -5.76 -0.70
N VAL A 73 0.85 -6.21 -1.92
CA VAL A 73 -0.53 -6.29 -2.44
C VAL A 73 -1.38 -7.27 -1.62
N LEU A 74 -0.83 -8.42 -1.24
CA LEU A 74 -1.54 -9.40 -0.40
C LEU A 74 -1.81 -8.89 1.02
N GLN A 75 -0.92 -8.07 1.58
CA GLN A 75 -1.17 -7.39 2.86
C GLN A 75 -2.36 -6.43 2.75
N ALA A 76 -2.39 -5.59 1.71
CA ALA A 76 -3.50 -4.69 1.46
C ALA A 76 -4.82 -5.47 1.22
N LYS A 77 -4.78 -6.56 0.44
CA LYS A 77 -5.92 -7.45 0.23
C LYS A 77 -6.47 -8.00 1.54
N THR A 78 -5.60 -8.47 2.44
CA THR A 78 -6.01 -9.02 3.74
C THR A 78 -6.79 -8.00 4.58
N ILE A 79 -6.42 -6.72 4.51
CA ILE A 79 -7.13 -5.65 5.19
C ILE A 79 -8.55 -5.50 4.63
N ILE A 80 -8.66 -5.41 3.29
CA ILE A 80 -9.94 -5.28 2.60
C ILE A 80 -10.85 -6.49 2.88
N ASP A 81 -10.30 -7.70 2.82
CA ASP A 81 -11.06 -8.92 3.08
C ASP A 81 -11.65 -8.97 4.50
N ASN A 82 -10.90 -8.47 5.49
CA ASN A 82 -11.35 -8.39 6.88
C ASN A 82 -12.40 -7.29 7.07
N GLU A 83 -12.25 -6.14 6.41
CA GLU A 83 -13.20 -5.02 6.51
C GLU A 83 -14.53 -5.33 5.83
N MET A 84 -14.48 -5.98 4.66
CA MET A 84 -15.67 -6.31 3.88
C MET A 84 -16.35 -7.62 4.32
N GLY A 85 -15.77 -8.34 5.29
CA GLY A 85 -16.32 -9.60 5.80
C GLY A 85 -16.22 -10.78 4.81
N PHE A 86 -15.33 -10.71 3.81
CA PHE A 86 -15.10 -11.81 2.87
C PHE A 86 -14.38 -12.99 3.50
N VAL A 87 -13.64 -12.76 4.59
CA VAL A 87 -13.08 -13.81 5.43
C VAL A 87 -14.12 -14.19 6.47
N GLN A 88 -14.82 -15.30 6.24
CA GLN A 88 -15.44 -16.03 7.36
C GLN A 88 -14.31 -16.39 8.35
N PRO A 89 -14.53 -16.30 9.68
CA PRO A 89 -13.52 -16.69 10.64
C PRO A 89 -13.08 -18.13 10.34
N GLN A 90 -11.86 -18.25 9.81
CA GLN A 90 -11.27 -19.53 9.47
C GLN A 90 -11.22 -20.37 10.74
N ASN A 91 -11.71 -21.59 10.64
CA ASN A 91 -11.48 -22.68 11.58
C ASN A 91 -10.04 -22.57 12.17
N PRO A 92 -9.83 -22.71 13.48
CA PRO A 92 -8.57 -22.40 14.18
C PRO A 92 -7.35 -23.26 13.79
N ASN A 93 -7.42 -24.03 12.70
CA ASN A 93 -6.39 -24.96 12.23
C ASN A 93 -5.56 -24.48 11.03
N ILE A 94 -5.76 -23.27 10.52
CA ILE A 94 -4.93 -22.77 9.41
C ILE A 94 -3.76 -21.95 9.96
N GLN A 95 -2.59 -22.59 10.02
CA GLN A 95 -1.32 -21.93 10.34
C GLN A 95 -0.95 -20.96 9.19
N ILE A 96 -0.93 -19.66 9.50
CA ILE A 96 -0.34 -18.65 8.61
C ILE A 96 1.18 -18.84 8.70
N PRO A 97 1.91 -19.07 7.59
CA PRO A 97 3.35 -19.17 7.65
C PRO A 97 3.94 -17.82 8.08
N VAL A 98 4.58 -17.82 9.26
CA VAL A 98 5.40 -16.72 9.73
C VAL A 98 6.64 -16.67 8.85
N VAL A 99 6.74 -15.67 7.98
CA VAL A 99 7.98 -15.40 7.25
C VAL A 99 8.93 -14.71 8.23
N ASN A 100 9.85 -15.49 8.80
CA ASN A 100 10.98 -14.96 9.56
C ASN A 100 11.91 -14.25 8.57
N ASN A 101 12.02 -12.92 8.70
CA ASN A 101 13.06 -12.16 8.02
C ASN A 101 14.37 -12.33 8.81
N ASP A 102 15.11 -13.39 8.53
CA ASP A 102 16.53 -13.48 8.86
C ASP A 102 17.33 -13.15 7.59
N GLY A 103 17.96 -11.97 7.60
CA GLY A 103 18.86 -11.45 6.58
C GLY A 103 19.50 -10.16 7.05
#